data_AF-A0A847SX02-F1
#
_entry.id   AF-A0A847SX02-F1
#
_cell.length_a   1.000
_cell.length_b   1.000
_cell.length_c   1.000
_cell.angle_alpha   90.00
_cell.angle_beta   90.00
_cell.angle_gamma   90.00
#
_symmetry.space_group_name_H-M   'P 1'
#
loop_
_entity.id
_entity.type
_entity.pdbx_description
1 polymer ?
#
loop_
_entity_poly.entity_id
_entity_poly.type
_entity_poly.pdbx_seq_one_letter_code
_entity_poly.pdbx_strand_id
1 'polypeptide(L)'
;MLCFQCGTCSGSCPSGRLTSYRTRKLIRKAQLGLEDEVLQSPDLWMCTTCYACMERCPRGVEIVDIITILRNKAVSKGIMSDEHKKVGQYLLANGATIPLNPKYEEIRERLGLPRRPVNTLGDKKALEDFQKVLKATGFDKLIGGD
;
A
#
# COMPACT_ATOMS: atom_id res chain seq x y z
N MET A 1 -9.32 15.45 -19.68
CA MET A 1 -9.91 14.37 -18.87
C MET A 1 -9.81 13.05 -19.67
N LEU A 2 -8.93 12.12 -19.27
CA LEU A 2 -8.58 10.93 -20.09
C LEU A 2 -9.64 9.80 -20.02
N CYS A 3 -10.28 9.57 -18.87
CA CYS A 3 -11.25 8.47 -18.72
C CYS A 3 -12.64 8.82 -19.30
N PHE A 4 -13.10 7.99 -20.25
CA PHE A 4 -14.44 8.05 -20.88
C PHE A 4 -15.40 6.92 -20.45
N GLN A 5 -15.13 6.27 -19.31
CA GLN A 5 -16.05 5.29 -18.71
C GLN A 5 -16.36 4.02 -19.54
N CYS A 6 -15.44 3.53 -20.40
CA CYS A 6 -15.66 2.30 -21.19
C CYS A 6 -15.86 1.01 -20.38
N GLY A 7 -15.24 0.91 -19.19
CA GLY A 7 -15.37 -0.25 -18.31
C GLY A 7 -14.33 -1.35 -18.47
N THR A 8 -13.36 -1.22 -19.39
CA THR A 8 -12.26 -2.19 -19.57
C THR A 8 -11.52 -2.49 -18.27
N CYS A 9 -11.33 -1.47 -17.42
CA CYS A 9 -10.71 -1.63 -16.11
C CYS A 9 -11.51 -2.53 -15.17
N SER A 10 -12.83 -2.39 -15.11
CA SER A 10 -13.70 -3.25 -14.31
C SER A 10 -13.73 -4.68 -14.84
N GLY A 11 -13.77 -4.87 -16.16
CA GLY A 11 -13.73 -6.20 -16.78
C GLY A 11 -12.39 -6.92 -16.59
N SER A 12 -11.30 -6.16 -16.44
CA SER A 12 -9.96 -6.71 -16.20
C SER A 12 -9.64 -6.94 -14.73
N CYS A 13 -10.47 -6.45 -13.81
CA CYS A 13 -10.18 -6.48 -12.39
C CYS A 13 -10.42 -7.88 -11.79
N PRO A 14 -9.40 -8.56 -11.24
CA PRO A 14 -9.59 -9.85 -10.59
C PRO A 14 -10.48 -9.73 -9.34
N SER A 15 -10.26 -8.72 -8.50
CA SER A 15 -11.08 -8.48 -7.30
C SER A 15 -12.55 -8.23 -7.65
N GLY A 16 -12.82 -7.52 -8.75
CA GLY A 16 -14.18 -7.24 -9.21
C GLY A 16 -14.95 -8.50 -9.64
N ARG A 17 -14.27 -9.59 -10.00
CA ARG A 17 -14.93 -10.87 -10.34
C ARG A 17 -15.55 -11.56 -9.14
N LEU A 18 -15.06 -11.27 -7.94
CA LEU A 18 -15.47 -11.96 -6.70
C LEU A 18 -16.21 -11.03 -5.72
N THR A 19 -16.35 -9.75 -6.06
CA THR A 19 -16.84 -8.72 -5.13
C THR A 19 -17.72 -7.70 -5.86
N SER A 20 -18.29 -6.76 -5.11
CA SER A 20 -18.99 -5.59 -5.64
C SER A 20 -18.07 -4.57 -6.31
N TYR A 21 -16.75 -4.69 -6.12
CA TYR A 21 -15.79 -3.68 -6.56
C TYR A 21 -15.82 -3.47 -8.07
N ARG A 22 -16.06 -2.23 -8.50
CA ARG A 22 -16.00 -1.82 -9.90
C ARG A 22 -15.07 -0.63 -10.04
N THR A 23 -13.86 -0.89 -10.54
CA THR A 23 -12.81 0.12 -10.76
C THR A 23 -13.33 1.34 -11.51
N ARG A 24 -14.14 1.12 -12.56
CA ARG A 24 -14.76 2.21 -13.32
C ARG A 24 -15.64 3.13 -12.45
N LYS A 25 -16.43 2.57 -11.52
CA LYS A 25 -17.29 3.36 -10.62
C LYS A 25 -16.46 4.18 -9.66
N LEU A 26 -15.39 3.61 -9.10
CA LEU A 26 -14.46 4.34 -8.23
C LEU A 26 -13.85 5.54 -8.95
N ILE A 27 -13.34 5.34 -10.17
CA ILE A 27 -12.82 6.44 -11.01
C ILE A 27 -13.90 7.47 -11.35
N ARG A 28 -15.14 7.03 -11.62
CA ARG A 28 -16.26 7.96 -11.89
C ARG A 28 -16.58 8.84 -10.69
N LYS A 29 -16.65 8.26 -9.49
CA LYS A 29 -16.91 9.01 -8.26
C LYS A 29 -15.81 10.04 -8.00
N ALA A 30 -14.54 9.68 -8.24
CA ALA A 30 -13.42 10.62 -8.17
C ALA A 30 -13.56 11.78 -9.19
N GLN A 31 -13.96 11.49 -10.44
CA GLN A 31 -14.21 12.53 -11.45
C GLN A 31 -15.38 13.47 -11.10
N LEU A 32 -16.38 12.97 -10.37
CA LEU A 32 -17.55 13.72 -9.94
C LEU A 32 -17.30 14.54 -8.66
N GLY A 33 -16.13 14.43 -8.04
CA GLY A 33 -15.83 15.11 -6.78
C GLY A 33 -16.56 14.50 -5.57
N LEU A 34 -17.05 13.26 -5.68
CA LEU A 34 -17.72 12.54 -4.59
C LEU A 34 -16.67 11.97 -3.63
N GLU A 35 -15.92 12.87 -2.99
CA GLU A 35 -14.73 12.53 -2.21
C GLU A 35 -15.03 11.58 -1.06
N ASP A 36 -15.98 11.93 -0.19
CA ASP A 36 -16.27 11.12 1.00
C ASP A 36 -16.79 9.73 0.62
N GLU A 37 -17.59 9.63 -0.45
CA GLU A 37 -18.04 8.35 -0.99
C GLU A 37 -16.91 7.46 -1.53
N VAL A 38 -15.80 8.06 -1.95
CA VAL A 38 -14.62 7.32 -2.44
C VAL A 38 -13.73 6.92 -1.27
N LEU A 39 -13.41 7.88 -0.39
CA LEU A 39 -12.45 7.67 0.69
C LEU A 39 -12.98 6.73 1.78
N GLN A 40 -14.29 6.76 2.07
CA GLN A 40 -14.93 5.88 3.04
C GLN A 40 -15.32 4.51 2.46
N SER A 41 -15.16 4.30 1.15
CA SER A 41 -15.61 3.07 0.52
C SER A 41 -14.66 1.91 0.79
N PRO A 42 -15.15 0.72 1.23
CA PRO A 42 -14.32 -0.47 1.33
C PRO A 42 -13.76 -0.91 -0.03
N ASP A 43 -14.46 -0.58 -1.14
CA ASP A 43 -14.02 -0.87 -2.50
C ASP A 43 -12.64 -0.27 -2.82
N LEU A 44 -12.28 0.88 -2.20
CA LEU A 44 -10.97 1.51 -2.37
C LEU A 44 -9.82 0.56 -1.99
N TRP A 45 -10.06 -0.31 -1.01
CA TRP A 45 -9.07 -1.24 -0.47
C TRP A 45 -9.06 -2.60 -1.19
N MET A 46 -10.03 -2.88 -2.07
CA MET A 46 -10.11 -4.14 -2.81
C MET A 46 -9.14 -4.24 -4.00
N CYS A 47 -8.53 -3.13 -4.42
CA CYS A 47 -7.52 -3.13 -5.47
C CYS A 47 -6.22 -3.80 -5.00
N THR A 48 -5.78 -4.84 -5.69
CA THR A 48 -4.52 -5.58 -5.42
C THR A 48 -3.31 -4.99 -6.13
N THR A 49 -3.45 -3.81 -6.76
CA THR A 49 -2.39 -3.15 -7.52
C THR A 49 -1.72 -4.06 -8.57
N CYS A 50 -2.52 -4.88 -9.27
CA CYS A 50 -2.01 -5.83 -10.28
C CYS A 50 -1.74 -5.22 -11.67
N TYR A 51 -2.00 -3.93 -11.86
CA TYR A 51 -1.79 -3.16 -13.10
C TYR A 51 -2.57 -3.60 -14.36
N ALA A 52 -3.30 -4.72 -14.35
CA ALA A 52 -4.06 -5.19 -15.52
C ALA A 52 -5.02 -4.16 -16.14
N CYS A 53 -5.61 -3.28 -15.32
CA CYS A 53 -6.50 -2.23 -15.78
C CYS A 53 -5.79 -1.06 -16.47
N MET A 54 -4.53 -0.79 -16.11
CA MET A 54 -3.69 0.27 -16.67
C MET A 54 -3.19 -0.17 -18.04
N GLU A 55 -2.63 -1.39 -18.13
CA GLU A 55 -2.17 -2.02 -19.38
C GLU A 55 -3.24 -2.08 -20.48
N ARG A 56 -4.50 -2.30 -20.08
CA ARG A 56 -5.62 -2.44 -21.01
C ARG A 56 -6.42 -1.16 -21.20
N CYS A 57 -6.02 -0.05 -20.58
CA CYS A 57 -6.77 1.19 -20.69
C CYS A 57 -6.60 1.78 -22.10
N PRO A 58 -7.65 1.88 -22.94
CA PRO A 58 -7.54 2.46 -24.28
C PRO A 58 -7.26 3.97 -24.27
N ARG A 59 -7.28 4.59 -23.08
CA ARG A 59 -7.02 6.01 -22.88
C ARG A 59 -5.74 6.27 -22.09
N GLY A 60 -4.95 5.24 -21.75
CA GLY A 60 -3.73 5.40 -20.96
C GLY A 60 -3.99 6.10 -19.62
N VAL A 61 -5.06 5.69 -18.92
CA VAL A 61 -5.34 6.24 -17.59
C VAL A 61 -4.50 5.46 -16.57
N GLU A 62 -3.71 6.17 -15.78
CA GLU A 62 -2.92 5.64 -14.67
C GLU A 62 -3.81 5.25 -13.47
N ILE A 63 -4.66 4.23 -13.66
CA ILE A 63 -5.73 3.89 -12.72
C ILE A 63 -5.20 3.45 -11.35
N VAL A 64 -4.12 2.66 -11.33
CA VAL A 64 -3.51 2.19 -10.08
C VAL A 64 -2.96 3.37 -9.28
N ASP A 65 -2.32 4.32 -9.93
CA ASP A 65 -1.76 5.52 -9.30
C ASP A 65 -2.87 6.40 -8.71
N ILE A 66 -3.97 6.59 -9.44
CA ILE A 66 -5.15 7.30 -8.93
C ILE A 66 -5.67 6.62 -7.66
N ILE A 67 -5.78 5.29 -7.66
CA ILE A 67 -6.22 4.53 -6.48
C ILE A 67 -5.24 4.71 -5.31
N THR A 68 -3.94 4.67 -5.56
CA THR A 68 -2.91 4.89 -4.54
C THR A 68 -2.98 6.29 -3.95
N ILE A 69 -3.18 7.32 -4.78
CA ILE A 69 -3.37 8.71 -4.31
C ILE A 69 -4.64 8.83 -3.46
N LEU A 70 -5.74 8.20 -3.88
CA LEU A 70 -6.98 8.17 -3.09
C LEU A 70 -6.79 7.47 -1.74
N ARG A 71 -6.02 6.38 -1.69
CA ARG A 71 -5.64 5.72 -0.43
C ARG A 71 -4.80 6.63 0.46
N ASN A 72 -3.81 7.34 -0.08
CA ASN A 72 -3.01 8.30 0.70
C ASN A 72 -3.89 9.39 1.30
N LYS A 73 -4.87 9.88 0.53
CA LYS A 73 -5.83 10.88 1.00
C LYS A 73 -6.80 10.33 2.06
N ALA A 74 -7.19 9.06 1.96
CA ALA A 74 -7.97 8.38 2.99
C ALA A 74 -7.15 8.25 4.29
N VAL A 75 -5.90 7.80 4.19
CA VAL A 75 -4.97 7.65 5.31
C VAL A 75 -4.71 9.00 6.01
N SER A 76 -4.51 10.09 5.27
CA SER A 76 -4.33 11.43 5.86
C SER A 76 -5.57 11.92 6.63
N LYS A 77 -6.74 11.33 6.39
CA LYS A 77 -7.99 11.58 7.15
C LYS A 77 -8.23 10.55 8.26
N GLY A 78 -7.24 9.70 8.56
CA GLY A 78 -7.34 8.65 9.58
C GLY A 78 -8.08 7.39 9.13
N ILE A 79 -8.39 7.25 7.83
CA ILE A 79 -9.10 6.09 7.28
C ILE A 79 -8.06 5.05 6.84
N MET A 80 -7.70 4.17 7.77
CA MET A 80 -6.73 3.10 7.57
C MET A 80 -7.05 1.93 8.52
N SER A 81 -7.01 0.70 8.03
CA SER A 81 -7.23 -0.48 8.88
C SER A 81 -6.12 -0.66 9.90
N ASP A 82 -6.46 -1.25 11.04
CA ASP A 82 -5.50 -1.46 12.12
C ASP A 82 -4.42 -2.47 11.75
N GLU A 83 -4.73 -3.43 10.88
CA GLU A 83 -3.74 -4.38 10.33
C GLU A 83 -2.67 -3.66 9.52
N HIS A 84 -3.06 -2.68 8.69
CA HIS A 84 -2.08 -1.90 7.94
C HIS A 84 -1.26 -1.00 8.86
N LYS A 85 -1.87 -0.41 9.90
CA LYS A 85 -1.12 0.38 10.90
C LYS A 85 -0.09 -0.49 11.61
N LYS A 86 -0.47 -1.69 12.05
CA LYS A 86 0.45 -2.67 12.68
C LYS A 86 1.64 -3.01 11.77
N VAL A 87 1.40 -3.23 10.48
CA VAL A 87 2.49 -3.45 9.50
C VAL A 87 3.42 -2.23 9.43
N GLY A 88 2.88 -1.02 9.41
CA GLY A 88 3.66 0.22 9.48
C GLY A 88 4.46 0.36 10.78
N GLN A 89 3.89 -0.06 11.92
CA GLN A 89 4.57 -0.05 13.22
C GLN A 89 5.74 -1.04 13.25
N TYR A 90 5.58 -2.24 12.68
CA TYR A 90 6.70 -3.18 12.51
C TYR A 90 7.81 -2.58 11.63
N LEU A 91 7.43 -1.93 10.53
CA LEU A 91 8.38 -1.26 9.65
C LEU A 91 9.15 -0.16 10.38
N LEU A 92 8.48 0.70 11.15
CA LEU A 92 9.12 1.76 11.94
C LEU A 92 10.07 1.19 13.00
N ALA A 93 9.66 0.14 13.72
CA ALA A 93 10.44 -0.44 14.80
C ALA A 93 11.67 -1.22 14.30
N ASN A 94 11.53 -1.97 13.20
CA ASN A 94 12.54 -2.96 12.78
C ASN A 94 13.22 -2.61 11.44
N GLY A 95 12.75 -1.59 10.73
CA GLY A 95 13.13 -1.32 9.34
C GLY A 95 12.63 -2.38 8.34
N ALA A 96 11.85 -3.37 8.81
CA ALA A 96 11.24 -4.41 8.01
C ALA A 96 9.84 -4.73 8.56
N THR A 97 8.91 -5.07 7.67
CA THR A 97 7.53 -5.42 8.05
C THR A 97 7.43 -6.75 8.77
N ILE A 98 8.40 -7.65 8.55
CA ILE A 98 8.52 -8.94 9.22
C ILE A 98 9.85 -8.95 9.99
N PRO A 99 9.83 -8.97 11.33
CA PRO A 99 11.05 -9.00 12.13
C PRO A 99 11.77 -10.34 12.03
N LEU A 100 13.09 -10.32 12.26
CA LEU A 100 13.89 -11.52 12.34
C LEU A 100 13.62 -12.25 13.67
N ASN A 101 13.56 -13.58 13.63
CA ASN A 101 13.42 -14.42 14.81
C ASN A 101 14.53 -15.49 14.86
N PRO A 102 14.77 -16.15 16.01
CA PRO A 102 15.85 -17.12 16.15
C PRO A 102 15.78 -18.26 15.12
N LYS A 103 14.58 -18.75 14.79
CA LYS A 103 14.38 -19.78 13.76
C LYS A 103 14.95 -19.36 12.41
N TYR A 104 14.72 -18.11 11.98
CA TYR A 104 15.26 -17.62 10.71
C TYR A 104 16.76 -17.29 10.79
N GLU A 105 17.29 -16.90 11.95
CA GLU A 105 18.74 -16.76 12.15
C GLU A 105 19.46 -18.11 11.95
N GLU A 106 18.95 -19.18 12.55
CA GLU A 106 19.50 -20.53 12.42
C GLU A 106 19.41 -21.07 10.99
N ILE A 107 18.27 -20.83 10.31
CA ILE A 107 18.12 -21.22 8.89
C ILE A 107 19.18 -20.54 8.03
N ARG A 108 19.48 -19.26 8.29
CA ARG A 108 20.50 -18.51 7.53
C ARG A 108 21.89 -19.09 7.73
N GLU A 109 22.30 -19.34 8.97
CA GLU A 109 23.61 -19.95 9.27
C GLU A 109 23.74 -21.34 8.63
N ARG A 110 22.69 -22.18 8.71
CA ARG A 110 22.67 -23.50 8.06
C ARG A 110 22.84 -23.43 6.55
N LEU A 111 22.38 -22.34 5.93
CA LEU A 111 22.56 -22.07 4.49
C LEU A 111 23.90 -21.37 4.18
N GLY A 112 24.78 -21.18 5.15
CA GLY A 112 26.05 -20.46 4.99
C GLY A 112 25.90 -18.95 4.83
N LEU A 113 24.74 -18.39 5.16
CA LEU A 113 24.49 -16.95 5.13
C LEU A 113 24.83 -16.30 6.48
N PRO A 114 25.16 -14.99 6.51
CA PRO A 114 25.35 -14.28 7.77
C PRO A 114 24.10 -14.40 8.66
N ARG A 115 24.31 -14.70 9.95
CA ARG A 115 23.25 -14.89 10.95
C ARG A 115 22.19 -13.80 10.88
N ARG A 116 22.65 -12.54 10.85
CA ARG A 116 21.82 -11.37 10.58
C ARG A 116 22.01 -10.88 9.15
N PRO A 117 20.93 -10.50 8.46
CA PRO A 117 21.03 -9.99 7.10
C PRO A 117 21.70 -8.62 7.05
N VAL A 118 22.35 -8.32 5.92
CA VAL A 118 22.99 -7.02 5.65
C VAL A 118 21.96 -5.97 5.21
N ASN A 119 20.99 -5.71 6.08
CA ASN A 119 19.95 -4.68 5.94
C ASN A 119 19.64 -4.09 7.33
N THR A 120 18.56 -3.34 7.47
CA THR A 120 18.13 -2.71 8.74
C THR A 120 17.97 -3.67 9.92
N LEU A 121 17.78 -4.98 9.68
CA LEU A 121 17.67 -5.98 10.75
C LEU A 121 19.05 -6.39 11.32
N GLY A 122 20.13 -6.21 10.57
CA GLY A 122 21.50 -6.53 11.00
C GLY A 122 22.40 -5.32 11.21
N ASP A 123 22.05 -4.16 10.67
CA ASP A 123 22.81 -2.92 10.77
C ASP A 123 22.03 -1.85 11.55
N LYS A 124 22.53 -1.53 12.75
CA LYS A 124 21.93 -0.53 13.65
C LYS A 124 21.94 0.87 13.06
N LYS A 125 23.01 1.27 12.38
CA LYS A 125 23.13 2.60 11.80
C LYS A 125 22.14 2.75 10.64
N ALA A 126 22.01 1.72 9.80
CA ALA A 126 21.01 1.71 8.73
C ALA A 126 19.59 1.81 9.27
N LEU A 127 19.28 1.14 10.38
CA LEU A 127 17.98 1.26 11.06
C LEU A 127 17.75 2.68 11.61
N GLU A 128 18.73 3.26 12.29
CA GLU A 128 18.64 4.63 12.81
C GLU A 128 18.39 5.65 11.69
N ASP A 129 19.13 5.54 10.58
CA ASP A 129 18.97 6.42 9.42
C ASP A 129 17.60 6.23 8.75
N PHE A 130 17.13 4.99 8.63
CA PHE A 130 15.79 4.69 8.15
C PHE A 130 14.69 5.31 9.02
N GLN A 131 14.81 5.21 10.34
CA GLN A 131 13.86 5.80 11.29
C GLN A 131 13.84 7.33 11.23
N LYS A 132 15.00 7.98 11.00
CA LYS A 132 15.06 9.44 10.78
C LYS A 132 14.23 9.84 9.56
N VAL A 133 14.30 9.08 8.46
CA VAL A 133 13.52 9.36 7.24
C VAL A 133 12.02 9.22 7.52
N LEU A 134 11.58 8.15 8.21
CA LEU A 134 10.16 7.97 8.53
C LEU A 134 9.58 9.07 9.42
N LYS A 135 10.38 9.55 10.39
CA LYS A 135 9.99 10.71 11.23
C LYS A 135 9.95 12.01 10.42
N ALA A 136 10.94 12.23 9.56
CA ALA A 136 11.00 13.43 8.73
C ALA A 136 9.84 13.53 7.73
N THR A 137 9.31 12.40 7.26
CA THR A 137 8.14 12.34 6.38
C THR A 137 6.80 12.33 7.14
N GLY A 138 6.81 12.31 8.47
CA GLY A 138 5.61 12.22 9.31
C GLY A 138 4.89 10.88 9.21
N PHE A 139 5.56 9.83 8.75
CA PHE A 139 4.96 8.50 8.59
C PHE A 139 4.57 7.89 9.94
N ASP A 140 5.37 8.14 10.98
CA ASP A 140 5.09 7.76 12.37
C ASP A 140 3.72 8.25 12.85
N LYS A 141 3.37 9.50 12.56
CA LYS A 141 2.07 10.09 12.92
C LYS A 141 0.90 9.42 12.18
N LEU A 142 1.10 9.04 10.91
CA LEU A 142 0.06 8.40 10.09
C LEU A 142 -0.33 7.01 10.59
N ILE A 143 0.61 6.30 11.25
CA ILE A 143 0.40 4.94 11.76
C ILE A 143 0.02 4.90 13.25
N GLY A 144 -0.28 6.07 13.83
CA GLY A 144 -0.69 6.20 15.23
C GLY A 144 0.47 6.23 16.23
N GLY A 145 1.66 6.65 15.82
CA GLY A 145 2.73 7.06 16.74
C GLY A 145 2.51 8.48 17.26
N ASP A 146 2.97 8.76 18.48
CA ASP A 146 2.94 10.07 19.14
C ASP A 146 3.81 11.12 18.42
#